data_AF-A0A935DQK8-F1
#
_entry.id   AF-A0A935DQK8-F1
#
_cell.length_a   1.000
_cell.length_b   1.000
_cell.length_c   1.000
_cell.angle_alpha   90.00
_cell.angle_beta   90.00
_cell.angle_gamma   90.00
#
_symmetry.space_group_name_H-M   'P 1'
#
loop_
_entity.id
_entity.type
_entity.pdbx_description
1 polymer ?
#
loop_
_entity_poly.entity_id
_entity_poly.type
_entity_poly.pdbx_seq_one_letter_code
_entity_poly.pdbx_strand_id
1 'polypeptide(L)'
;MIFRPGNFPGKNTVQGATMRLTESVLILVLVGGIAACGSKDEAKGPSSAAINAGSAGAMEAAKTTATAEEVAEEARDDVDCPADINTPAPPTGAPVDDVVGVRPGLTWEEAANVVMCTNDLLVVKADTTRGFQMQTYGQNIRQGFNARFAEPRVEKSSQQIMQEMQDEAMARGGNAVRQDMQPGQSKWYVGTMGTPGQERVINAAREEWFAEGRNPTMASVEQALNAKYGTPTAVQKSPGQTNLYWSFDPLGRLITETSPLFNQCRGTADPNGGVNLSPDCGVTVAALLVPTTENPDLAKWLQVGTANQAAGYEAISATEQALQQGDNQRKAKEVEEAGKNADAPQL
;
A
#
# COMPACT_ATOMS: atom_id res chain seq x y z
N MET A 1 -45.21 13.22 -34.21
CA MET A 1 -45.13 11.77 -34.48
C MET A 1 -44.44 11.12 -33.27
N ILE A 2 -45.10 10.83 -32.15
CA ILE A 2 -46.08 9.76 -31.84
C ILE A 2 -45.64 8.36 -32.31
N PHE A 3 -45.04 7.56 -31.43
CA PHE A 3 -45.63 6.35 -30.81
C PHE A 3 -44.57 5.52 -30.03
N ARG A 4 -44.66 5.53 -28.69
CA ARG A 4 -44.54 4.35 -27.80
C ARG A 4 -46.00 3.88 -27.53
N PRO A 5 -46.35 2.64 -27.10
CA PRO A 5 -45.58 1.72 -26.24
C PRO A 5 -45.76 0.21 -26.57
N GLY A 6 -45.09 -0.66 -25.80
CA GLY A 6 -45.39 -2.10 -25.74
C GLY A 6 -45.06 -2.66 -24.36
N ASN A 7 -46.11 -2.97 -23.60
CA ASN A 7 -46.10 -3.61 -22.29
C ASN A 7 -46.95 -4.88 -22.42
N PHE A 8 -46.45 -6.04 -22.01
CA PHE A 8 -47.30 -7.23 -21.77
C PHE A 8 -46.77 -8.06 -20.59
N PRO A 9 -47.62 -8.43 -19.63
CA PRO A 9 -47.31 -9.31 -18.50
C PRO A 9 -47.71 -10.78 -18.78
N GLY A 10 -47.11 -11.73 -18.07
CA GLY A 10 -47.52 -13.14 -18.11
C GLY A 10 -46.97 -13.95 -16.95
N LYS A 11 -47.84 -14.25 -15.98
CA LYS A 11 -47.64 -15.16 -14.84
C LYS A 11 -47.78 -16.63 -15.25
N ASN A 12 -47.18 -17.53 -14.44
CA ASN A 12 -47.69 -18.79 -13.86
C ASN A 12 -46.69 -19.96 -14.01
N THR A 13 -46.09 -20.44 -12.93
CA THR A 13 -46.56 -21.47 -11.96
C THR A 13 -46.24 -22.88 -12.42
N VAL A 14 -45.41 -23.63 -11.65
CA VAL A 14 -45.46 -25.07 -11.26
C VAL A 14 -44.26 -25.25 -10.29
N GLN A 15 -44.37 -25.30 -8.95
CA GLN A 15 -44.92 -26.32 -8.03
C GLN A 15 -44.45 -27.77 -8.26
N GLY A 16 -43.57 -28.26 -7.38
CA GLY A 16 -43.26 -29.68 -7.15
C GLY A 16 -42.06 -29.81 -6.19
N ALA A 17 -42.26 -29.86 -4.86
CA ALA A 17 -42.57 -31.07 -4.07
C ALA A 17 -41.38 -32.07 -4.07
N THR A 18 -40.49 -32.00 -3.06
CA THR A 18 -40.43 -32.83 -1.83
C THR A 18 -39.90 -34.26 -2.00
N MET A 19 -39.19 -34.69 -0.94
CA MET A 19 -38.82 -36.06 -0.56
C MET A 19 -37.58 -36.64 -1.25
N ARG A 20 -36.64 -37.35 -0.60
CA ARG A 20 -36.44 -37.71 0.82
C ARG A 20 -35.07 -38.42 0.94
N LEU A 21 -34.50 -38.33 2.14
CA LEU A 21 -33.80 -39.37 2.93
C LEU A 21 -32.68 -40.27 2.34
N THR A 22 -31.68 -40.48 3.22
CA THR A 22 -30.81 -41.67 3.41
C THR A 22 -29.71 -41.87 2.35
N GLU A 23 -28.46 -42.21 2.67
CA GLU A 23 -27.93 -43.11 3.70
C GLU A 23 -26.55 -42.67 4.23
N SER A 24 -26.32 -42.97 5.51
CA SER A 24 -25.02 -43.07 6.14
C SER A 24 -24.33 -44.37 5.69
N VAL A 25 -23.04 -44.30 5.30
CA VAL A 25 -22.14 -45.45 5.34
C VAL A 25 -20.82 -45.03 6.01
N LEU A 26 -20.58 -45.70 7.12
CA LEU A 26 -19.37 -45.74 7.96
C LEU A 26 -18.33 -46.70 7.32
N ILE A 27 -17.12 -46.78 7.91
CA ILE A 27 -16.07 -47.87 7.77
C ILE A 27 -14.87 -47.45 6.87
N LEU A 28 -13.56 -47.63 7.19
CA LEU A 28 -12.78 -48.29 8.26
C LEU A 28 -11.40 -47.61 8.39
N VAL A 29 -10.84 -47.67 9.61
CA VAL A 29 -9.45 -47.40 9.98
C VAL A 29 -8.50 -48.49 9.46
N LEU A 30 -7.27 -48.14 9.09
CA LEU A 30 -6.14 -49.09 9.05
C LEU A 30 -4.84 -48.42 9.52
N VAL A 31 -4.31 -48.96 10.61
CA VAL A 31 -3.04 -48.64 11.26
C VAL A 31 -2.02 -49.72 10.89
N GLY A 32 -0.79 -49.32 10.63
CA GLY A 32 0.43 -50.15 10.61
C GLY A 32 1.58 -49.29 10.07
N GLY A 33 2.70 -49.04 10.74
CA GLY A 33 3.39 -49.81 11.77
C GLY A 33 4.61 -50.49 11.16
N ILE A 34 5.66 -49.72 10.85
CA ILE A 34 7.00 -50.28 10.59
C ILE A 34 7.96 -49.65 11.60
N ALA A 35 8.40 -50.48 12.54
CA ALA A 35 9.57 -50.27 13.37
C ALA A 35 10.70 -51.13 12.79
N ALA A 36 11.89 -50.55 12.62
CA ALA A 36 13.16 -51.27 12.75
C ALA A 36 14.30 -50.29 13.02
N CYS A 37 14.95 -50.49 14.17
CA CYS A 37 16.30 -50.14 14.63
C CYS A 37 17.32 -49.84 13.50
N GLY A 38 18.25 -48.91 13.60
CA GLY A 38 18.95 -48.38 14.78
C GLY A 38 20.45 -48.65 14.60
N SER A 39 21.29 -47.62 14.61
CA SER A 39 22.71 -47.71 14.98
C SER A 39 23.19 -46.33 15.41
N LYS A 40 23.85 -46.36 16.57
CA LYS A 40 24.23 -45.29 17.48
C LYS A 40 25.73 -45.08 17.27
N ASP A 41 26.18 -43.87 17.01
CA ASP A 41 27.58 -43.49 17.21
C ASP A 41 27.66 -42.05 17.72
N GLU A 42 28.02 -41.93 19.00
CA GLU A 42 28.48 -40.69 19.63
C GLU A 42 29.97 -40.51 19.32
N ALA A 43 30.36 -39.39 18.70
CA ALA A 43 31.73 -38.90 18.79
C ALA A 43 31.76 -37.36 18.73
N LYS A 44 31.95 -36.78 19.91
CA LYS A 44 32.76 -35.60 20.26
C LYS A 44 33.08 -34.59 19.14
N GLY A 45 32.66 -33.34 19.37
CA GLY A 45 33.27 -32.17 18.73
C GLY A 45 34.78 -32.05 19.00
N PRO A 46 35.47 -31.17 18.25
CA PRO A 46 35.59 -29.81 18.77
C PRO A 46 35.41 -28.69 17.71
N SER A 47 34.88 -27.58 18.23
CA SER A 47 35.12 -26.16 17.90
C SER A 47 35.85 -25.77 16.58
N SER A 48 35.12 -25.02 15.74
CA SER A 48 35.45 -23.71 15.12
C SER A 48 36.86 -23.43 14.58
N ALA A 49 36.97 -23.17 13.26
CA ALA A 49 37.58 -21.96 12.66
C ALA A 49 37.58 -22.01 11.11
N ALA A 50 37.56 -20.83 10.48
CA ALA A 50 37.60 -20.47 9.03
C ALA A 50 36.24 -20.58 8.31
N ILE A 51 35.42 -19.54 8.13
CA ILE A 51 35.62 -18.15 7.65
C ILE A 51 36.29 -18.07 6.27
N ASN A 52 35.46 -17.89 5.24
CA ASN A 52 35.72 -17.09 4.03
C ASN A 52 34.38 -16.41 3.69
N ALA A 53 34.13 -15.16 4.10
CA ALA A 53 34.67 -13.91 3.54
C ALA A 53 34.05 -13.58 2.17
N GLY A 54 32.95 -12.82 2.22
CA GLY A 54 32.25 -12.23 1.09
C GLY A 54 31.27 -11.15 1.59
N SER A 55 31.83 -10.03 2.05
CA SER A 55 31.20 -8.72 2.33
C SER A 55 29.79 -8.73 2.95
N ALA A 56 29.72 -9.04 4.24
CA ALA A 56 28.72 -8.43 5.11
C ALA A 56 29.36 -7.18 5.70
N GLY A 57 28.90 -5.99 5.27
CA GLY A 57 29.09 -4.80 6.09
C GLY A 57 28.53 -5.10 7.47
N ALA A 58 29.30 -4.80 8.51
CA ALA A 58 28.93 -5.07 9.88
C ALA A 58 27.65 -4.29 10.22
N MET A 59 26.51 -4.95 10.08
CA MET A 59 25.27 -4.49 10.68
C MET A 59 25.47 -4.68 12.19
N GLU A 60 25.68 -3.57 12.89
CA GLU A 60 25.77 -3.56 14.34
C GLU A 60 24.55 -4.29 14.91
N ALA A 61 24.75 -5.18 15.88
CA ALA A 61 23.66 -5.93 16.46
C ALA A 61 22.66 -4.93 17.07
N ALA A 62 21.47 -4.87 16.49
CA ALA A 62 20.41 -3.96 16.89
C ALA A 62 20.24 -3.98 18.42
N LYS A 63 20.34 -2.81 19.07
CA LYS A 63 20.14 -2.67 20.51
C LYS A 63 18.79 -3.28 20.91
N THR A 64 18.75 -4.09 21.97
CA THR A 64 17.54 -4.81 22.40
C THR A 64 16.45 -3.88 22.93
N THR A 65 16.82 -2.67 23.35
CA THR A 65 15.91 -1.56 23.66
C THR A 65 16.43 -0.29 23.00
N ALA A 66 15.57 0.48 22.36
CA ALA A 66 15.90 1.70 21.64
C ALA A 66 14.75 2.72 21.73
N THR A 67 15.07 4.01 21.83
CA THR A 67 14.07 5.08 21.76
C THR A 67 13.49 5.22 20.35
N ALA A 68 12.42 6.00 20.17
CA ALA A 68 11.88 6.27 18.83
C ALA A 68 12.92 6.94 17.93
N GLU A 69 13.73 7.84 18.48
CA GLU A 69 14.82 8.52 17.79
C GLU A 69 15.89 7.53 17.34
N GLU A 70 16.34 6.63 18.23
CA GLU A 70 17.33 5.60 17.88
C GLU A 70 16.79 4.62 16.83
N VAL A 71 15.51 4.24 16.91
CA VAL A 71 14.88 3.39 15.89
C VAL A 71 14.77 4.13 14.56
N ALA A 72 14.48 5.42 14.58
CA ALA A 72 14.43 6.24 13.37
C ALA A 72 15.82 6.36 12.75
N GLU A 73 16.86 6.67 13.53
CA GLU A 73 18.24 6.76 13.07
C GLU A 73 18.71 5.42 12.45
N GLU A 74 18.46 4.30 13.13
CA GLU A 74 18.78 2.95 12.60
C GLU A 74 18.07 2.64 11.28
N ALA A 75 16.79 3.04 11.16
CA ALA A 75 15.99 2.71 9.98
C ALA A 75 16.19 3.69 8.82
N ARG A 76 16.67 4.90 9.10
CA ARG A 76 16.97 5.93 8.10
C ARG A 76 18.38 5.81 7.56
N ASP A 77 19.30 5.23 8.32
CA ASP A 77 20.70 5.06 7.89
C ASP A 77 21.26 6.41 7.34
N ASP A 78 21.83 6.43 6.13
CA ASP A 78 22.40 7.63 5.47
C ASP A 78 21.39 8.39 4.58
N VAL A 79 20.17 8.68 5.07
CA VAL A 79 19.24 9.54 4.32
C VAL A 79 19.72 11.00 4.32
N ASP A 80 20.24 11.44 3.18
CA ASP A 80 20.61 12.83 2.94
C ASP A 80 19.39 13.69 2.58
N CYS A 81 19.20 14.78 3.34
CA CYS A 81 18.13 15.76 3.12
C CYS A 81 18.68 17.13 2.68
N PRO A 82 18.11 17.78 1.64
CA PRO A 82 16.94 17.37 0.88
C PRO A 82 17.22 16.14 -0.02
N ALA A 83 16.21 15.28 -0.17
CA ALA A 83 16.34 14.08 -1.00
C ALA A 83 16.74 14.43 -2.44
N ASP A 84 17.71 13.70 -2.99
CA ASP A 84 18.09 13.81 -4.39
C ASP A 84 17.05 13.16 -5.29
N ILE A 85 16.61 13.89 -6.32
CA ILE A 85 15.58 13.45 -7.26
C ILE A 85 16.15 13.55 -8.67
N ASN A 86 16.39 12.39 -9.27
CA ASN A 86 16.86 12.25 -10.63
C ASN A 86 15.69 12.13 -11.63
N THR A 87 14.50 11.76 -11.16
CA THR A 87 13.29 11.75 -11.98
C THR A 87 12.97 13.16 -12.50
N PRO A 88 12.82 13.34 -13.83
CA PRO A 88 12.56 14.64 -14.43
C PRO A 88 11.35 15.36 -13.82
N ALA A 89 11.45 16.68 -13.74
CA ALA A 89 10.32 17.53 -13.38
C ALA A 89 9.18 17.39 -14.40
N PRO A 90 7.90 17.54 -13.98
CA PRO A 90 6.77 17.58 -14.88
C PRO A 90 6.97 18.68 -15.93
N PRO A 91 6.46 18.48 -17.16
CA PRO A 91 6.47 19.52 -18.18
C PRO A 91 5.88 20.83 -17.65
N THR A 92 6.39 21.96 -18.12
CA THR A 92 5.83 23.27 -17.76
C THR A 92 4.34 23.32 -18.11
N GLY A 93 3.50 23.69 -17.12
CA GLY A 93 2.05 23.75 -17.28
C GLY A 93 1.33 22.42 -17.00
N ALA A 94 2.04 21.35 -16.65
CA ALA A 94 1.42 20.14 -16.13
C ALA A 94 0.71 20.41 -14.78
N PRO A 95 -0.35 19.66 -14.45
CA PRO A 95 -0.99 19.73 -13.14
C PRO A 95 0.00 19.50 -12.00
N VAL A 96 -0.17 20.24 -10.90
CA VAL A 96 0.57 19.96 -9.65
C VAL A 96 -0.01 18.69 -9.04
N ASP A 97 0.81 17.66 -8.92
CA ASP A 97 0.39 16.31 -8.54
C ASP A 97 1.22 15.73 -7.39
N ASP A 98 2.01 16.55 -6.69
CA ASP A 98 2.84 16.11 -5.58
C ASP A 98 2.14 16.26 -4.22
N VAL A 99 2.40 15.33 -3.31
CA VAL A 99 2.09 15.44 -1.88
C VAL A 99 3.42 15.58 -1.14
N VAL A 100 3.73 16.81 -0.69
CA VAL A 100 4.99 17.19 -0.05
C VAL A 100 6.22 16.65 -0.81
N GLY A 101 6.25 16.86 -2.14
CA GLY A 101 7.35 16.43 -3.00
C GLY A 101 7.22 15.01 -3.57
N VAL A 102 6.36 14.15 -3.01
CA VAL A 102 6.11 12.80 -3.56
C VAL A 102 5.08 12.89 -4.68
N ARG A 103 5.46 12.53 -5.91
CA ARG A 103 4.56 12.54 -7.09
C ARG A 103 4.63 11.24 -7.88
N PRO A 104 3.61 10.92 -8.70
CA PRO A 104 3.70 9.85 -9.69
C PRO A 104 4.95 9.97 -10.57
N GLY A 105 5.58 8.84 -10.86
CA GLY A 105 6.78 8.73 -11.70
C GLY A 105 8.12 8.71 -10.95
N LEU A 106 8.19 9.11 -9.68
CA LEU A 106 9.39 8.94 -8.86
C LEU A 106 9.77 7.45 -8.73
N THR A 107 11.05 7.10 -8.54
CA THR A 107 11.39 5.74 -8.13
C THR A 107 10.89 5.44 -6.71
N TRP A 108 10.88 4.16 -6.34
CA TRP A 108 10.63 3.75 -4.96
C TRP A 108 11.59 4.46 -3.98
N GLU A 109 12.88 4.49 -4.30
CA GLU A 109 13.94 5.05 -3.44
C GLU A 109 13.82 6.58 -3.31
N GLU A 110 13.60 7.28 -4.43
CA GLU A 110 13.40 8.73 -4.41
C GLU A 110 12.19 9.10 -3.54
N ALA A 111 11.07 8.37 -3.70
CA ALA A 111 9.88 8.60 -2.91
C ALA A 111 10.09 8.30 -1.42
N ALA A 112 10.77 7.20 -1.09
CA ALA A 112 11.09 6.85 0.29
C ALA A 112 11.94 7.93 0.96
N ASN A 113 12.98 8.42 0.27
CA ASN A 113 13.86 9.48 0.78
C ASN A 113 13.12 10.80 0.96
N VAL A 114 12.29 11.20 -0.02
CA VAL A 114 11.45 12.40 0.11
C VAL A 114 10.54 12.31 1.34
N VAL A 115 9.88 11.16 1.56
CA VAL A 115 9.01 10.96 2.73
C VAL A 115 9.80 11.04 4.03
N MET A 116 10.95 10.37 4.12
CA MET A 116 11.81 10.42 5.31
C MET A 116 12.33 11.83 5.57
N CYS A 117 12.61 12.64 4.54
CA CYS A 117 13.02 14.03 4.73
C CYS A 117 11.90 14.97 5.23
N THR A 118 10.64 14.53 5.29
CA THR A 118 9.56 15.37 5.84
C THR A 118 9.55 15.43 7.37
N ASN A 119 10.15 14.45 8.05
CA ASN A 119 10.30 14.43 9.50
C ASN A 119 11.35 13.40 9.94
N ASP A 120 12.22 13.76 10.90
CA ASP A 120 13.33 12.91 11.36
C ASP A 120 12.87 11.59 12.01
N LEU A 121 11.65 11.52 12.52
CA LEU A 121 11.10 10.29 13.12
C LEU A 121 10.37 9.39 12.12
N LEU A 122 10.16 9.81 10.87
CA LEU A 122 9.48 8.97 9.89
C LEU A 122 10.38 7.82 9.43
N VAL A 123 9.81 6.62 9.47
CA VAL A 123 10.42 5.37 9.03
C VAL A 123 9.57 4.74 7.93
N VAL A 124 10.22 4.37 6.84
CA VAL A 124 9.60 3.69 5.69
C VAL A 124 9.67 2.18 5.87
N LYS A 125 8.55 1.49 5.61
CA LYS A 125 8.46 0.03 5.59
C LYS A 125 7.76 -0.41 4.31
N ALA A 126 8.40 -1.29 3.55
CA ALA A 126 7.79 -1.90 2.37
C ALA A 126 6.46 -2.56 2.75
N ASP A 127 5.43 -2.33 1.94
CA ASP A 127 4.11 -2.92 2.16
C ASP A 127 3.93 -4.13 1.25
N THR A 128 3.73 -5.30 1.85
CA THR A 128 3.45 -6.56 1.15
C THR A 128 1.99 -6.99 1.30
N THR A 129 1.18 -6.22 2.04
CA THR A 129 -0.20 -6.55 2.38
C THR A 129 -1.22 -5.83 1.50
N ARG A 130 -0.86 -4.64 0.99
CA ARG A 130 -1.72 -3.79 0.17
C ARG A 130 -1.09 -3.63 -1.21
N GLY A 131 -1.44 -4.54 -2.11
CA GLY A 131 -0.96 -4.57 -3.48
C GLY A 131 -2.01 -5.11 -4.46
N PHE A 132 -1.73 -4.93 -5.74
CA PHE A 132 -2.47 -5.52 -6.84
C PHE A 132 -2.21 -7.03 -6.90
N GLN A 133 -3.29 -7.78 -7.09
CA GLN A 133 -3.22 -9.22 -7.28
C GLN A 133 -2.76 -9.51 -8.71
N MET A 134 -1.52 -9.93 -8.88
CA MET A 134 -0.94 -10.29 -10.16
C MET A 134 -0.04 -11.52 -10.05
N GLN A 135 0.16 -12.22 -11.17
CA GLN A 135 1.09 -13.33 -11.24
C GLN A 135 2.52 -12.80 -11.30
N THR A 136 3.29 -12.99 -10.24
CA THR A 136 4.68 -12.51 -10.16
C THR A 136 5.69 -13.52 -10.69
N TYR A 137 5.27 -14.76 -10.97
CA TYR A 137 6.15 -15.85 -11.44
C TYR A 137 7.37 -16.06 -10.51
N GLY A 138 7.17 -15.87 -9.21
CA GLY A 138 8.22 -16.01 -8.18
C GLY A 138 9.11 -14.77 -8.00
N GLN A 139 8.87 -13.67 -8.73
CA GLN A 139 9.57 -12.41 -8.52
C GLN A 139 9.00 -11.66 -7.30
N ASN A 140 9.86 -10.96 -6.58
CA ASN A 140 9.47 -10.08 -5.48
C ASN A 140 9.28 -8.66 -6.03
N ILE A 141 8.05 -8.15 -5.97
CA ILE A 141 7.69 -6.83 -6.51
C ILE A 141 7.38 -5.89 -5.36
N ARG A 142 8.04 -4.74 -5.32
CA ARG A 142 7.71 -3.68 -4.36
C ARG A 142 6.51 -2.91 -4.87
N GLN A 143 5.34 -3.23 -4.34
CA GLN A 143 4.09 -2.59 -4.76
C GLN A 143 3.77 -1.29 -3.98
N GLY A 144 4.60 -0.97 -2.99
CA GLY A 144 4.49 0.26 -2.24
C GLY A 144 5.19 0.18 -0.89
N PHE A 145 4.97 1.22 -0.10
CA PHE A 145 5.45 1.30 1.28
C PHE A 145 4.51 2.15 2.13
N ASN A 146 4.52 1.88 3.44
CA ASN A 146 3.97 2.77 4.43
C ASN A 146 5.10 3.55 5.10
N ALA A 147 4.83 4.78 5.52
CA ALA A 147 5.72 5.47 6.46
C ALA A 147 4.94 5.98 7.67
N ARG A 148 5.51 5.76 8.85
CA ARG A 148 4.96 6.18 10.14
C ARG A 148 6.09 6.63 11.05
N PHE A 149 5.74 7.37 12.09
CA PHE A 149 6.70 7.74 13.12
C PHE A 149 7.26 6.47 13.78
N ALA A 150 8.56 6.47 14.06
CA ALA A 150 9.22 5.40 14.77
C ALA A 150 8.58 5.20 16.14
N GLU A 151 8.36 3.94 16.50
CA GLU A 151 7.91 3.55 17.83
C GLU A 151 9.10 3.04 18.63
N PRO A 152 9.18 3.35 19.94
CA PRO A 152 10.23 2.82 20.79
C PRO A 152 10.27 1.29 20.75
N ARG A 153 11.46 0.73 20.62
CA ARG A 153 11.68 -0.71 20.72
C ARG A 153 11.94 -1.03 22.18
N VAL A 154 11.02 -1.76 22.82
CA VAL A 154 11.15 -2.14 24.24
C VAL A 154 11.20 -3.65 24.34
N GLU A 155 12.21 -4.18 25.01
CA GLU A 155 12.27 -5.61 25.37
C GLU A 155 11.23 -5.87 26.46
N LYS A 156 10.03 -6.32 26.05
CA LYS A 156 8.92 -6.57 26.98
C LYS A 156 9.08 -7.96 27.60
N SER A 157 8.94 -8.03 28.93
CA SER A 157 8.84 -9.31 29.63
C SER A 157 7.53 -10.04 29.26
N SER A 158 7.51 -11.36 29.37
CA SER A 158 6.29 -12.16 29.13
C SER A 158 5.10 -11.71 29.99
N GLN A 159 5.34 -11.17 31.19
CA GLN A 159 4.29 -10.62 32.05
C GLN A 159 3.69 -9.33 31.47
N GLN A 160 4.52 -8.42 30.96
CA GLN A 160 4.06 -7.18 30.32
C GLN A 160 3.29 -7.47 29.03
N ILE A 161 3.75 -8.44 28.22
CA ILE A 161 3.04 -8.86 27.01
C ILE A 161 1.65 -9.40 27.35
N MET A 162 1.54 -10.24 28.38
CA MET A 162 0.25 -10.78 28.83
C MET A 162 -0.68 -9.70 29.41
N GLN A 163 -0.11 -8.69 30.08
CA GLN A 163 -0.87 -7.57 30.62
C GLN A 163 -1.40 -6.67 29.50
N GLU A 164 -0.57 -6.30 28.53
CA GLU A 164 -1.01 -5.53 27.35
C GLU A 164 -2.08 -6.28 26.55
N MET A 165 -1.93 -7.59 26.38
CA MET A 165 -2.94 -8.41 25.71
C MET A 165 -4.28 -8.39 26.46
N GLN A 166 -4.26 -8.43 27.79
CA GLN A 166 -5.46 -8.31 28.62
C GLN A 166 -6.08 -6.91 28.49
N ASP A 167 -5.26 -5.86 28.56
CA ASP A 167 -5.70 -4.47 28.42
C ASP A 167 -6.28 -4.20 27.02
N GLU A 168 -5.69 -4.77 25.98
CA GLU A 168 -6.22 -4.74 24.62
C GLU A 168 -7.55 -5.48 24.51
N ALA A 169 -7.66 -6.69 25.08
CA ALA A 169 -8.90 -7.45 25.07
C ALA A 169 -10.02 -6.70 25.79
N MET A 170 -9.73 -6.07 26.93
CA MET A 170 -10.67 -5.22 27.67
C MET A 170 -11.05 -3.96 26.88
N ALA A 171 -10.09 -3.28 26.24
CA ALA A 171 -10.35 -2.10 25.43
C ALA A 171 -11.24 -2.43 24.21
N ARG A 172 -11.01 -3.56 23.55
CA ARG A 172 -11.86 -4.06 22.46
C ARG A 172 -13.27 -4.42 22.97
N GLY A 173 -13.37 -5.04 24.15
CA GLY A 173 -14.65 -5.34 24.79
C GLY A 173 -15.44 -4.10 25.23
N GLY A 174 -14.74 -2.97 25.48
CA GLY A 174 -15.34 -1.71 25.92
C GLY A 174 -15.70 -0.72 24.81
N ASN A 175 -15.58 -1.08 23.52
CA ASN A 175 -15.74 -0.16 22.38
C ASN A 175 -14.88 1.11 22.47
N ALA A 176 -13.70 1.04 23.09
CA ALA A 176 -12.80 2.18 23.16
C ALA A 176 -12.20 2.45 21.78
N VAL A 177 -12.54 3.58 21.16
CA VAL A 177 -11.96 4.01 19.89
C VAL A 177 -10.52 4.44 20.12
N ARG A 178 -9.55 3.62 19.71
CA ARG A 178 -8.15 4.04 19.64
C ARG A 178 -7.92 4.76 18.32
N GLN A 179 -7.44 6.00 18.41
CA GLN A 179 -7.01 6.75 17.24
C GLN A 179 -5.69 6.14 16.76
N ASP A 180 -5.61 5.88 15.45
CA ASP A 180 -4.45 5.26 14.78
C ASP A 180 -3.20 6.17 14.80
N MET A 181 -3.37 7.46 15.08
CA MET A 181 -2.29 8.44 15.19
C MET A 181 -2.51 9.43 16.33
N GLN A 182 -1.41 9.97 16.85
CA GLN A 182 -1.39 11.01 17.88
C GLN A 182 -1.32 12.42 17.24
N PRO A 183 -1.76 13.48 17.96
CA PRO A 183 -1.56 14.86 17.52
C PRO A 183 -0.09 15.17 17.19
N GLY A 184 0.16 15.81 16.05
CA GLY A 184 1.50 16.13 15.57
C GLY A 184 2.18 15.02 14.75
N GLN A 185 1.53 13.87 14.58
CA GLN A 185 2.05 12.78 13.74
C GLN A 185 1.52 12.85 12.31
N SER A 186 2.23 12.19 11.41
CA SER A 186 1.75 11.91 10.05
C SER A 186 2.03 10.47 9.66
N LYS A 187 1.18 9.93 8.80
CA LYS A 187 1.40 8.65 8.13
C LYS A 187 1.30 8.82 6.62
N TRP A 188 1.96 7.91 5.93
CA TRP A 188 2.02 7.87 4.48
C TRP A 188 1.71 6.47 3.96
N TYR A 189 1.14 6.43 2.77
CA TYR A 189 1.19 5.28 1.88
C TYR A 189 1.58 5.74 0.49
N VAL A 190 2.55 5.06 -0.11
CA VAL A 190 2.99 5.31 -1.48
C VAL A 190 2.90 4.00 -2.23
N GLY A 191 2.09 3.95 -3.27
CA GLY A 191 1.97 2.79 -4.15
C GLY A 191 2.89 2.93 -5.35
N THR A 192 3.58 1.85 -5.69
CA THR A 192 4.56 1.80 -6.78
C THR A 192 4.26 0.64 -7.71
N MET A 193 4.61 0.77 -8.99
CA MET A 193 4.54 -0.31 -9.97
C MET A 193 5.75 -0.38 -10.91
N GLY A 194 6.09 -1.60 -11.31
CA GLY A 194 7.23 -1.90 -12.17
C GLY A 194 7.82 -3.27 -11.88
N THR A 195 8.72 -3.73 -12.75
CA THR A 195 9.58 -4.89 -12.47
C THR A 195 10.58 -4.57 -11.36
N PRO A 196 11.18 -5.59 -10.70
CA PRO A 196 12.13 -5.36 -9.62
C PRO A 196 13.26 -4.38 -10.00
N GLY A 197 13.44 -3.33 -9.20
CA GLY A 197 14.44 -2.26 -9.42
C GLY A 197 14.03 -1.19 -10.44
N GLN A 198 12.83 -1.26 -11.00
CA GLN A 198 12.28 -0.27 -11.93
C GLN A 198 10.94 0.30 -11.46
N GLU A 199 10.62 0.11 -10.18
CA GLU A 199 9.33 0.52 -9.63
C GLU A 199 9.19 2.04 -9.62
N ARG A 200 8.02 2.52 -10.07
CA ARG A 200 7.66 3.92 -10.14
C ARG A 200 6.41 4.20 -9.33
N VAL A 201 6.37 5.34 -8.65
CA VAL A 201 5.19 5.79 -7.91
C VAL A 201 4.01 5.95 -8.87
N ILE A 202 2.86 5.38 -8.50
CA ILE A 202 1.59 5.56 -9.21
C ILE A 202 0.59 6.36 -8.37
N ASN A 203 0.71 6.32 -7.05
CA ASN A 203 -0.07 7.12 -6.12
C ASN A 203 0.69 7.37 -4.81
N ALA A 204 0.36 8.46 -4.13
CA ALA A 204 0.83 8.78 -2.80
C ALA A 204 -0.29 9.40 -1.98
N ALA A 205 -0.38 9.05 -0.70
CA ALA A 205 -1.34 9.61 0.22
C ALA A 205 -0.69 9.86 1.59
N ARG A 206 -1.02 11.00 2.19
CA ARG A 206 -0.55 11.46 3.49
C ARG A 206 -1.73 11.82 4.36
N GLU A 207 -1.68 11.43 5.62
CA GLU A 207 -2.54 11.95 6.67
C GLU A 207 -1.67 12.65 7.72
N GLU A 208 -2.06 13.86 8.10
CA GLU A 208 -1.39 14.67 9.12
C GLU A 208 -2.37 15.06 10.21
N TRP A 209 -2.01 14.78 11.44
CA TRP A 209 -2.72 15.24 12.62
C TRP A 209 -2.07 16.50 13.15
N PHE A 210 -2.84 17.58 13.25
CA PHE A 210 -2.30 18.83 13.78
C PHE A 210 -2.06 18.69 15.29
N ALA A 211 -0.92 19.21 15.75
CA ALA A 211 -0.59 19.18 17.17
C ALA A 211 -1.64 19.96 17.98
N GLU A 212 -1.91 19.49 19.20
CA GLU A 212 -2.87 20.13 20.10
C GLU A 212 -2.49 21.59 20.36
N GLY A 213 -3.48 22.49 20.30
CA GLY A 213 -3.26 23.94 20.43
C GLY A 213 -2.60 24.60 19.22
N ARG A 214 -2.27 23.84 18.16
CA ARG A 214 -1.71 24.33 16.88
C ARG A 214 -2.57 23.94 15.68
N ASN A 215 -3.86 23.69 15.91
CA ASN A 215 -4.84 23.41 14.86
C ASN A 215 -5.04 24.65 13.96
N PRO A 216 -4.75 24.56 12.64
CA PRO A 216 -5.05 25.65 11.72
C PRO A 216 -6.56 25.78 11.53
N THR A 217 -7.03 26.92 11.01
CA THR A 217 -8.44 27.06 10.65
C THR A 217 -8.74 26.27 9.38
N MET A 218 -9.95 25.71 9.28
CA MET A 218 -10.42 25.03 8.07
C MET A 218 -10.22 25.91 6.83
N ALA A 219 -10.53 27.21 6.93
CA ALA A 219 -10.34 28.18 5.86
C ALA A 219 -8.87 28.35 5.45
N SER A 220 -7.94 28.39 6.41
CA SER A 220 -6.51 28.52 6.10
C SER A 220 -5.95 27.29 5.40
N VAL A 221 -6.43 26.09 5.75
CA VAL A 221 -6.05 24.84 5.07
C VAL A 221 -6.63 24.80 3.65
N GLU A 222 -7.92 25.14 3.48
CA GLU A 222 -8.54 25.26 2.14
C GLU A 222 -7.77 26.27 1.26
N GLN A 223 -7.37 27.42 1.82
CA GLN A 223 -6.58 28.41 1.11
C GLN A 223 -5.20 27.90 0.70
N ALA A 224 -4.49 27.19 1.58
CA ALA A 224 -3.19 26.61 1.27
C ALA A 224 -3.28 25.55 0.16
N LEU A 225 -4.31 24.70 0.21
CA LEU A 225 -4.58 23.72 -0.84
C LEU A 225 -4.90 24.41 -2.19
N ASN A 226 -5.73 25.45 -2.18
CA ASN A 226 -6.05 26.20 -3.39
C ASN A 226 -4.82 26.95 -3.95
N ALA A 227 -3.94 27.45 -3.08
CA ALA A 227 -2.69 28.09 -3.51
C ALA A 227 -1.74 27.09 -4.19
N LYS A 228 -1.71 25.83 -3.71
CA LYS A 228 -0.85 24.78 -4.28
C LYS A 228 -1.43 24.14 -5.54
N TYR A 229 -2.68 23.70 -5.49
CA TYR A 229 -3.31 22.87 -6.53
C TYR A 229 -4.24 23.66 -7.47
N GLY A 230 -4.51 24.93 -7.16
CA GLY A 230 -5.45 25.76 -7.89
C GLY A 230 -6.90 25.57 -7.43
N THR A 231 -7.87 26.00 -8.24
CA THR A 231 -9.29 25.85 -7.91
C THR A 231 -9.73 24.39 -8.06
N PRO A 232 -10.38 23.78 -7.05
CA PRO A 232 -10.84 22.39 -7.12
C PRO A 232 -11.92 22.23 -8.18
N THR A 233 -11.89 21.09 -8.86
CA THR A 233 -12.97 20.61 -9.74
C THR A 233 -14.26 20.43 -8.97
N ALA A 234 -14.19 19.93 -7.74
CA ALA A 234 -15.36 19.72 -6.89
C ALA A 234 -15.04 19.93 -5.40
N VAL A 235 -15.99 20.49 -4.67
CA VAL A 235 -15.96 20.61 -3.21
C VAL A 235 -17.20 19.94 -2.65
N GLN A 236 -17.04 19.02 -1.70
CA GLN A 236 -18.13 18.33 -1.04
C GLN A 236 -18.04 18.56 0.47
N LYS A 237 -19.00 19.30 1.00
CA LYS A 237 -19.12 19.57 2.43
C LYS A 237 -20.18 18.65 3.02
N SER A 238 -19.78 17.84 3.99
CA SER A 238 -20.66 16.98 4.78
C SER A 238 -20.49 17.32 6.26
N PRO A 239 -21.47 17.01 7.13
CA PRO A 239 -21.27 17.16 8.57
C PRO A 239 -20.01 16.41 9.01
N GLY A 240 -19.06 17.14 9.61
CA GLY A 240 -17.80 16.59 10.11
C GLY A 240 -16.70 16.37 9.07
N GLN A 241 -16.86 16.77 7.81
CA GLN A 241 -15.76 16.73 6.84
C GLN A 241 -15.96 17.59 5.58
N THR A 242 -14.85 18.08 5.03
CA THR A 242 -14.79 18.73 3.71
C THR A 242 -13.88 17.93 2.79
N ASN A 243 -14.40 17.48 1.65
CA ASN A 243 -13.61 16.87 0.58
C ASN A 243 -13.39 17.89 -0.55
N LEU A 244 -12.16 17.97 -1.05
CA LEU A 244 -11.79 18.76 -2.23
C LEU A 244 -11.16 17.83 -3.26
N TYR A 245 -11.48 18.04 -4.53
CA TYR A 245 -10.97 17.22 -5.64
C TYR A 245 -10.45 18.11 -6.76
N TRP A 246 -9.28 17.77 -7.29
CA TRP A 246 -8.73 18.30 -8.53
C TRP A 246 -8.54 17.13 -9.49
N SER A 247 -9.31 17.11 -10.57
CA SER A 247 -9.29 16.00 -11.52
C SER A 247 -8.96 16.53 -12.91
N PHE A 248 -8.02 15.86 -13.57
CA PHE A 248 -7.57 16.19 -14.92
C PHE A 248 -7.82 14.99 -15.83
N ASP A 249 -8.06 15.25 -17.11
CA ASP A 249 -8.10 14.19 -18.12
C ASP A 249 -6.67 13.72 -18.46
N PRO A 250 -6.49 12.64 -19.26
CA PRO A 250 -5.17 12.13 -19.61
C PRO A 250 -4.29 13.12 -20.40
N LEU A 251 -4.88 14.18 -20.96
CA LEU A 251 -4.17 15.25 -21.65
C LEU A 251 -3.80 16.42 -20.70
N GLY A 252 -4.07 16.29 -19.41
CA GLY A 252 -3.79 17.30 -18.39
C GLY A 252 -4.77 18.46 -18.37
N ARG A 253 -5.94 18.35 -19.02
CA ARG A 253 -6.96 19.40 -19.00
C ARG A 253 -7.83 19.23 -17.76
N LEU A 254 -8.11 20.33 -17.07
CA LEU A 254 -8.98 20.32 -15.90
C LEU A 254 -10.37 19.81 -16.29
N ILE A 255 -10.85 18.80 -15.57
CA ILE A 255 -12.22 18.29 -15.71
C ILE A 255 -13.17 19.31 -15.07
N THR A 256 -14.23 19.64 -15.80
CA THR A 256 -15.29 20.57 -15.35
C THR A 256 -16.62 19.83 -15.22
N GLU A 257 -17.61 20.48 -14.59
CA GLU A 257 -18.97 19.92 -14.38
C GLU A 257 -19.67 19.46 -15.67
N THR A 258 -19.28 20.01 -16.82
CA THR A 258 -19.84 19.64 -18.13
C THR A 258 -19.20 18.40 -18.75
N SER A 259 -18.10 17.90 -18.17
CA SER A 259 -17.39 16.73 -18.68
C SER A 259 -18.10 15.43 -18.25
N PRO A 260 -18.21 14.43 -19.13
CA PRO A 260 -18.69 13.10 -18.72
C PRO A 260 -17.80 12.45 -17.66
N LEU A 261 -16.53 12.87 -17.56
CA LEU A 261 -15.56 12.38 -16.60
C LEU A 261 -15.72 12.98 -15.19
N PHE A 262 -16.56 14.02 -15.02
CA PHE A 262 -16.67 14.78 -13.76
C PHE A 262 -16.98 13.91 -12.52
N ASN A 263 -17.85 12.92 -12.67
CA ASN A 263 -18.20 12.00 -11.59
C ASN A 263 -17.42 10.68 -11.65
N GLN A 264 -16.60 10.47 -12.68
CA GLN A 264 -15.84 9.23 -12.90
C GLN A 264 -14.42 9.35 -12.35
N CYS A 265 -13.76 10.50 -12.58
CA CYS A 265 -12.39 10.73 -12.16
C CYS A 265 -12.35 11.37 -10.77
N ARG A 266 -12.09 10.54 -9.75
CA ARG A 266 -11.86 10.98 -8.37
C ARG A 266 -10.69 10.23 -7.76
N GLY A 267 -9.88 10.97 -7.00
CA GLY A 267 -8.81 10.40 -6.18
C GLY A 267 -9.30 9.96 -4.79
N THR A 268 -8.43 9.24 -4.09
CA THR A 268 -8.60 8.84 -2.68
C THR A 268 -7.59 9.62 -1.84
N ALA A 269 -8.03 10.32 -0.80
CA ALA A 269 -7.14 11.07 0.10
C ALA A 269 -6.55 10.19 1.22
N ASP A 270 -7.26 9.14 1.60
CA ASP A 270 -6.93 8.28 2.74
C ASP A 270 -5.71 7.38 2.44
N PRO A 271 -4.63 7.45 3.23
CA PRO A 271 -3.50 6.52 3.14
C PRO A 271 -3.87 5.05 3.36
N ASN A 272 -4.96 4.77 4.07
CA ASN A 272 -5.49 3.42 4.28
C ASN A 272 -6.47 3.00 3.16
N GLY A 273 -6.88 3.94 2.31
CA GLY A 273 -7.77 3.69 1.18
C GLY A 273 -7.07 2.99 0.01
N GLY A 274 -7.86 2.35 -0.84
CA GLY A 274 -7.38 1.85 -2.14
C GLY A 274 -7.26 2.98 -3.16
N VAL A 275 -6.41 2.76 -4.16
CA VAL A 275 -6.37 3.60 -5.36
C VAL A 275 -7.29 3.02 -6.43
N ASN A 276 -8.12 3.88 -7.03
CA ASN A 276 -8.88 3.53 -8.23
C ASN A 276 -8.13 4.07 -9.44
N LEU A 277 -7.88 3.21 -10.42
CA LEU A 277 -7.14 3.56 -11.64
C LEU A 277 -8.06 3.35 -12.83
N SER A 278 -8.06 4.32 -13.74
CA SER A 278 -8.84 4.33 -14.96
C SER A 278 -7.98 4.88 -16.09
N PRO A 279 -7.99 4.26 -17.28
CA PRO A 279 -7.28 4.79 -18.44
C PRO A 279 -7.87 6.14 -18.93
N ASP A 280 -9.11 6.46 -18.54
CA ASP A 280 -9.81 7.69 -18.96
C ASP A 280 -9.54 8.88 -18.03
N CYS A 281 -8.85 8.67 -16.91
CA CYS A 281 -8.59 9.68 -15.89
C CYS A 281 -7.10 9.99 -15.83
N GLY A 282 -6.72 11.26 -15.90
CA GLY A 282 -5.32 11.67 -15.75
C GLY A 282 -4.92 11.79 -14.29
N VAL A 283 -4.25 12.89 -13.97
CA VAL A 283 -3.91 13.26 -12.59
C VAL A 283 -5.20 13.51 -11.79
N THR A 284 -5.26 12.96 -10.59
CA THR A 284 -6.27 13.27 -9.59
C THR A 284 -5.61 13.57 -8.26
N VAL A 285 -5.97 14.70 -7.65
CA VAL A 285 -5.63 15.06 -6.27
C VAL A 285 -6.92 15.11 -5.46
N ALA A 286 -6.92 14.53 -4.27
CA ALA A 286 -8.02 14.57 -3.33
C ALA A 286 -7.51 15.03 -1.96
N ALA A 287 -8.27 15.90 -1.31
CA ALA A 287 -8.01 16.30 0.07
C ALA A 287 -9.26 16.08 0.92
N LEU A 288 -9.07 15.58 2.14
CA LEU A 288 -10.11 15.44 3.16
C LEU A 288 -9.67 16.20 4.40
N LEU A 289 -10.45 17.23 4.77
CA LEU A 289 -10.27 18.00 5.99
C LEU A 289 -11.34 17.57 6.98
N VAL A 290 -10.91 17.24 8.20
CA VAL A 290 -11.81 16.91 9.29
C VAL A 290 -11.61 17.92 10.41
N PRO A 291 -12.69 18.58 10.88
CA PRO A 291 -12.58 19.56 11.94
C PRO A 291 -12.46 18.91 13.32
N THR A 292 -12.14 19.70 14.35
CA THR A 292 -12.27 19.25 15.74
C THR A 292 -13.73 19.15 16.14
N THR A 293 -14.02 18.31 17.13
CA THR A 293 -15.40 18.11 17.62
C THR A 293 -15.88 19.34 18.38
N GLU A 294 -14.97 20.01 19.08
CA GLU A 294 -15.23 21.14 19.97
C GLU A 294 -15.38 22.45 19.20
N ASN A 295 -14.66 22.61 18.08
CA ASN A 295 -14.72 23.80 17.25
C ASN A 295 -14.63 23.45 15.75
N PRO A 296 -15.76 23.47 15.01
CA PRO A 296 -15.80 23.06 13.61
C PRO A 296 -14.98 23.97 12.67
N ASP A 297 -14.53 25.14 13.13
CA ASP A 297 -13.69 26.05 12.34
C ASP A 297 -12.19 25.70 12.41
N LEU A 298 -11.80 24.77 13.29
CA LEU A 298 -10.42 24.30 13.44
C LEU A 298 -10.25 22.91 12.83
N ALA A 299 -9.20 22.72 12.05
CA ALA A 299 -8.88 21.43 11.45
C ALA A 299 -8.21 20.51 12.49
N LYS A 300 -8.74 19.31 12.67
CA LYS A 300 -8.15 18.24 13.49
C LYS A 300 -7.03 17.54 12.73
N TRP A 301 -7.30 17.14 11.49
CA TRP A 301 -6.35 16.49 10.62
C TRP A 301 -6.67 16.76 9.15
N LEU A 302 -5.67 16.56 8.30
CA LEU A 302 -5.74 16.69 6.86
C LEU A 302 -5.23 15.40 6.21
N GLN A 303 -6.01 14.87 5.28
CA GLN A 303 -5.55 13.85 4.33
C GLN A 303 -5.38 14.48 2.96
N VAL A 304 -4.31 14.15 2.26
CA VAL A 304 -4.10 14.50 0.85
C VAL A 304 -3.58 13.28 0.12
N GLY A 305 -4.21 12.94 -1.00
CA GLY A 305 -3.79 11.88 -1.89
C GLY A 305 -3.70 12.36 -3.33
N THR A 306 -2.76 11.79 -4.07
CA THR A 306 -2.53 12.04 -5.48
C THR A 306 -2.36 10.69 -6.21
N ALA A 307 -2.83 10.64 -7.45
CA ALA A 307 -2.58 9.54 -8.36
C ALA A 307 -2.61 10.05 -9.80
N ASN A 308 -1.81 9.45 -10.68
CA ASN A 308 -2.04 9.55 -12.11
C ASN A 308 -2.72 8.26 -12.57
N GLN A 309 -4.04 8.31 -12.75
CA GLN A 309 -4.84 7.10 -12.89
C GLN A 309 -4.53 6.35 -14.18
N ALA A 310 -4.44 7.05 -15.31
CA ALA A 310 -4.12 6.47 -16.60
C ALA A 310 -2.69 5.91 -16.64
N ALA A 311 -1.72 6.68 -16.16
CA ALA A 311 -0.32 6.21 -16.10
C ALA A 311 -0.17 5.03 -15.13
N GLY A 312 -0.91 5.03 -14.00
CA GLY A 312 -0.93 3.91 -13.07
C GLY A 312 -1.54 2.65 -13.68
N TYR A 313 -2.64 2.78 -14.42
CA TYR A 313 -3.27 1.67 -15.14
C TYR A 313 -2.32 1.07 -16.19
N GLU A 314 -1.62 1.93 -16.95
CA GLU A 314 -0.61 1.52 -17.91
C GLU A 314 0.56 0.82 -17.22
N ALA A 315 1.07 1.37 -16.11
CA ALA A 315 2.18 0.79 -15.35
C ALA A 315 1.88 -0.63 -14.83
N ILE A 316 0.66 -0.88 -14.35
CA ILE A 316 0.22 -2.22 -13.94
C ILE A 316 0.23 -3.16 -15.14
N SER A 317 -0.41 -2.76 -16.24
CA SER A 317 -0.51 -3.56 -17.46
C SER A 317 0.87 -3.90 -18.04
N ALA A 318 1.78 -2.92 -18.05
CA ALA A 318 3.15 -3.10 -18.51
C ALA A 318 3.95 -4.03 -17.59
N THR A 319 3.75 -3.93 -16.28
CA THR A 319 4.39 -4.80 -15.28
C THR A 319 3.97 -6.25 -15.49
N GLU A 320 2.66 -6.53 -15.62
CA GLU A 320 2.15 -7.88 -15.88
C GLU A 320 2.72 -8.48 -17.17
N GLN A 321 2.74 -7.69 -18.24
CA GLN A 321 3.32 -8.13 -19.52
C GLN A 321 4.82 -8.43 -19.39
N ALA A 322 5.58 -7.56 -18.71
CA ALA A 322 7.01 -7.74 -18.52
C ALA A 322 7.32 -9.01 -17.69
N LEU A 323 6.55 -9.27 -16.64
CA LEU A 323 6.67 -10.47 -15.80
C LEU A 323 6.39 -11.74 -16.61
N GLN A 324 5.31 -11.74 -17.40
CA GLN A 324 4.96 -12.87 -18.27
C GLN A 324 6.04 -13.13 -19.32
N GLN A 325 6.56 -12.06 -19.96
CA GLN A 325 7.64 -12.19 -20.94
C GLN A 325 8.92 -12.73 -20.30
N GLY A 326 9.28 -12.26 -19.10
CA GLY A 326 10.42 -12.76 -18.34
C GLY A 326 10.30 -14.24 -18.00
N ASP A 327 9.12 -14.69 -17.58
CA ASP A 327 8.84 -16.11 -17.30
C ASP A 327 8.94 -16.98 -18.55
N ASN A 328 8.39 -16.52 -19.68
CA ASN A 328 8.50 -17.22 -20.96
C ASN A 328 9.96 -17.36 -21.41
N GLN A 329 10.78 -16.32 -21.21
CA GLN A 329 12.22 -16.36 -21.50
C GLN A 329 12.95 -17.34 -20.59
N ARG A 330 12.63 -17.37 -19.29
CA ARG A 330 13.20 -18.34 -18.34
C ARG A 330 12.89 -19.77 -18.77
N LYS A 331 11.63 -20.08 -19.08
CA LYS A 331 11.21 -21.40 -19.57
C LYS A 331 11.90 -21.79 -20.87
N ALA A 332 12.06 -20.85 -21.81
CA ALA A 332 12.76 -21.11 -23.06
C ALA A 332 14.23 -21.48 -22.82
N LYS A 333 14.92 -20.79 -21.89
CA LYS A 333 16.28 -21.14 -21.48
C LYS A 333 16.35 -22.52 -20.82
N GLU A 334 15.42 -22.85 -19.94
CA GLU A 334 15.37 -24.17 -19.30
C GLU A 334 15.19 -25.30 -20.32
N VAL A 335 14.36 -25.10 -21.34
CA VAL A 335 14.20 -26.07 -22.44
C VAL A 335 15.48 -26.18 -23.28
N GLU A 336 16.14 -25.06 -23.57
CA GLU A 336 17.42 -25.07 -24.31
C GLU A 336 18.52 -25.80 -23.53
N GLU A 337 18.63 -25.53 -22.23
CA GLU A 337 19.58 -26.19 -21.33
C GLU A 337 19.27 -27.69 -21.17
N ALA A 338 17.99 -28.05 -21.03
CA ALA A 338 17.57 -29.45 -21.00
C ALA A 338 17.91 -30.15 -22.32
N GLY A 339 17.70 -29.50 -23.47
CA GLY A 339 18.08 -30.06 -24.78
C GLY A 339 19.58 -30.32 -24.94
N LYS A 340 20.43 -29.54 -24.27
CA LYS A 340 21.89 -29.74 -24.26
C LYS A 340 22.34 -30.85 -23.31
N ASN A 341 21.61 -31.05 -22.21
CA ASN A 341 22.02 -31.91 -21.10
C ASN A 341 21.16 -33.19 -20.97
N ALA A 342 20.15 -33.39 -21.82
CA ALA A 342 19.26 -34.54 -21.73
C ALA A 342 19.91 -35.80 -22.30
N ASP A 343 19.98 -36.84 -21.48
CA ASP A 343 20.21 -38.20 -21.95
C ASP A 343 19.01 -38.67 -22.79
N ALA A 344 19.29 -39.41 -23.86
CA ALA A 344 18.24 -40.00 -24.67
C ALA A 344 17.40 -40.98 -23.81
N PRO A 345 16.06 -40.89 -23.83
CA PRO A 345 15.24 -41.83 -23.09
C PRO A 345 15.49 -43.25 -23.60
N GLN A 346 15.72 -44.20 -22.68
CA GLN A 346 15.70 -45.62 -23.02
C GLN A 346 14.24 -46.03 -23.24
N LEU A 347 13.90 -46.37 -24.49
CA LEU A 347 12.57 -46.81 -24.91
C LEU A 347 12.41 -48.33 -24.78
#